data_AF-A0A0V8HFF6-F1
#
_entry.id   AF-A0A0V8HFF6-F1
#
_cell.length_a   1.000
_cell.length_b   1.000
_cell.length_c   1.000
_cell.angle_alpha   90.00
_cell.angle_beta   90.00
_cell.angle_gamma   90.00
#
_symmetry.space_group_name_H-M   'P 1'
#
loop_
_entity.id
_entity.type
_entity.pdbx_description
1 polymer ?
#
loop_
_entity_poly.entity_id
_entity_poly.type
_entity_poly.pdbx_seq_one_letter_code
_entity_poly.pdbx_strand_id
1 'polypeptide(L)'
;MRSLFVFLTAVLLIQGTAGARNILPLPAHQKELAIVIDDLGNDMKGTEEILHLPVTLTLAIMPFLPSTKADAENARRFGHEVIVHLPMEPVSGKASWLGPGAILTSLSNEEIRSRVEKAIDDVPYAVGVNHHMGSKATADDRVMRIVLEVCKERGLFYLDSKTTGKSVIPKLARELEVPYLENKLFFDDVYTLQHIGKQAKHLSHELDESESTIAIGHVGVTGMKVAVMLKEFIPLYEKKASIVPLSDLIPEYHLIDESMP
;
A
#
# COMPACT_ATOMS: atom_id res chain seq x y z
N MET A 1 44.13 75.83 -14.26
CA MET A 1 44.01 75.28 -12.89
C MET A 1 43.05 74.10 -12.92
N ARG A 2 43.58 72.91 -12.60
CA ARG A 2 42.93 71.68 -12.06
C ARG A 2 41.67 71.17 -12.77
N SER A 3 41.76 70.15 -13.62
CA SER A 3 41.87 68.70 -13.29
C SER A 3 40.64 68.15 -12.57
N LEU A 4 39.86 67.29 -13.24
CA LEU A 4 39.65 65.91 -12.80
C LEU A 4 38.93 65.09 -13.89
N PHE A 5 39.68 64.19 -14.54
CA PHE A 5 39.14 63.07 -15.28
C PHE A 5 38.66 62.03 -14.27
N VAL A 6 37.39 61.66 -14.31
CA VAL A 6 36.86 60.52 -13.55
C VAL A 6 36.73 59.35 -14.53
N PHE A 7 37.66 58.40 -14.43
CA PHE A 7 37.55 57.10 -15.07
C PHE A 7 36.51 56.28 -14.29
N LEU A 8 35.37 55.99 -14.91
CA LEU A 8 34.39 55.05 -14.38
C LEU A 8 34.80 53.64 -14.84
N THR A 9 35.53 52.91 -14.00
CA THR A 9 35.80 51.49 -14.22
C THR A 9 34.53 50.68 -13.97
N ALA A 10 33.93 50.18 -15.05
CA ALA A 10 32.83 49.22 -14.99
C ALA A 10 33.34 47.88 -14.42
N VAL A 11 32.95 47.57 -13.19
CA VAL A 11 33.10 46.24 -12.61
C VAL A 11 31.94 45.39 -13.13
N LEU A 12 32.20 44.55 -14.14
CA LEU A 12 31.26 43.55 -14.61
C LEU A 12 31.22 42.39 -13.60
N LEU A 13 30.22 42.40 -12.71
CA LEU A 13 29.92 41.24 -11.86
C LEU A 13 29.36 40.13 -12.75
N ILE A 14 30.17 39.12 -13.05
CA ILE A 14 29.72 37.87 -13.65
C ILE A 14 28.92 37.14 -12.59
N GLN A 15 27.61 37.34 -12.56
CA GLN A 15 26.70 36.47 -11.82
C GLN A 15 26.63 35.15 -12.60
N GLY A 16 27.26 34.11 -12.05
CA GLY A 16 27.08 32.75 -12.52
C GLY A 16 25.64 32.33 -12.32
N THR A 17 24.85 32.32 -13.39
CA THR A 17 23.55 31.65 -13.41
C THR A 17 23.84 30.15 -13.30
N ALA A 18 23.74 29.61 -12.09
CA ALA A 18 23.59 28.18 -11.88
C ALA A 18 22.40 27.75 -12.72
N GLY A 19 22.67 26.98 -13.79
CA GLY A 19 21.64 26.49 -14.68
C GLY A 19 20.63 25.70 -13.87
N ALA A 20 19.42 26.25 -13.73
CA ALA A 20 18.25 25.46 -13.44
C ALA A 20 18.18 24.41 -14.55
N ARG A 21 18.57 23.17 -14.21
CA ARG A 21 18.24 22.03 -15.05
C ARG A 21 16.72 22.01 -15.08
N ASN A 22 16.13 22.43 -16.19
CA ASN A 22 14.78 22.03 -16.54
C ASN A 22 14.79 20.51 -16.58
N ILE A 23 14.42 19.89 -15.45
CA ILE A 23 13.98 18.51 -15.42
C ILE A 23 12.66 18.56 -16.16
N LEU A 24 12.69 18.31 -17.47
CA LEU A 24 11.48 18.03 -18.22
C LEU A 24 10.76 16.91 -17.46
N PRO A 25 9.47 17.06 -17.11
CA PRO A 25 8.74 15.97 -16.51
C PRO A 25 8.88 14.77 -17.44
N LEU A 26 9.32 13.64 -16.88
CA LEU A 26 9.22 12.35 -17.58
C LEU A 26 7.78 12.24 -18.10
N PRO A 27 7.56 11.73 -19.31
CA PRO A 27 6.20 11.53 -19.80
C PRO A 27 5.46 10.74 -18.73
N ALA A 28 4.37 11.33 -18.20
CA ALA A 28 3.55 10.67 -17.21
C ALA A 28 3.19 9.30 -17.78
N HIS A 29 3.68 8.23 -17.14
CA HIS A 29 3.28 6.90 -17.54
C HIS A 29 1.77 6.85 -17.36
N GLN A 30 1.04 6.57 -18.45
CA GLN A 30 -0.42 6.43 -18.42
C GLN A 30 -0.85 5.23 -17.55
N LYS A 31 0.11 4.35 -17.23
CA LYS A 31 -0.10 3.14 -16.45
C LYS A 31 0.36 3.31 -15.03
N GLU A 32 -0.34 2.66 -14.12
CA GLU A 32 -0.14 2.76 -12.68
C GLU A 32 0.08 1.38 -12.05
N LEU A 33 0.96 1.33 -11.06
CA LEU A 33 1.27 0.13 -10.29
C LEU A 33 1.19 0.47 -8.80
N ALA A 34 0.27 -0.18 -8.08
CA ALA A 34 0.29 -0.19 -6.63
C ALA A 34 0.94 -1.49 -6.13
N ILE A 35 1.92 -1.36 -5.25
CA ILE A 35 2.54 -2.48 -4.55
C ILE A 35 2.13 -2.39 -3.09
N VAL A 36 1.49 -3.45 -2.60
CA VAL A 36 1.02 -3.58 -1.23
C VAL A 36 1.92 -4.58 -0.49
N ILE A 37 2.34 -4.25 0.72
CA ILE A 37 3.10 -5.15 1.58
C ILE A 37 2.28 -5.46 2.82
N ASP A 38 1.88 -6.72 2.93
CA ASP A 38 1.06 -7.26 4.02
C ASP A 38 1.92 -7.74 5.21
N ASP A 39 1.25 -8.03 6.33
CA ASP A 39 1.77 -8.62 7.58
C ASP A 39 2.66 -7.74 8.48
N LEU A 40 2.67 -6.41 8.31
CA LEU A 40 3.35 -5.52 9.26
C LEU A 40 2.67 -5.52 10.64
N GLY A 41 3.36 -5.01 11.67
CA GLY A 41 2.83 -4.78 13.02
C GLY A 41 3.46 -5.63 14.12
N ASN A 42 4.39 -6.54 13.80
CA ASN A 42 4.98 -7.48 14.77
C ASN A 42 6.49 -7.72 14.54
N ASP A 43 7.24 -6.64 14.31
CA ASP A 43 8.70 -6.63 14.16
C ASP A 43 9.17 -7.63 13.11
N MET A 44 8.41 -7.70 12.01
CA MET A 44 8.60 -8.72 11.00
C MET A 44 9.89 -8.47 10.22
N LYS A 45 10.60 -9.55 9.88
CA LYS A 45 11.81 -9.47 9.04
C LYS A 45 11.47 -8.85 7.68
N GLY A 46 12.33 -7.98 7.16
CA GLY A 46 12.09 -7.28 5.91
C GLY A 46 11.39 -5.92 6.07
N THR A 47 10.80 -5.62 7.24
CA THR A 47 10.07 -4.34 7.44
C THR A 47 10.98 -3.14 7.23
N GLU A 48 12.16 -3.15 7.84
CA GLU A 48 13.15 -2.07 7.68
C GLU A 48 13.58 -1.90 6.22
N GLU A 49 13.86 -3.01 5.52
CA GLU A 49 14.27 -2.99 4.13
C GLU A 49 13.17 -2.48 3.19
N ILE A 50 11.90 -2.82 3.47
CA ILE A 50 10.73 -2.34 2.73
C ILE A 50 10.52 -0.83 2.93
N LEU A 51 10.63 -0.34 4.17
CA LEU A 51 10.48 1.08 4.52
C LEU A 51 11.51 1.99 3.83
N HIS A 52 12.64 1.43 3.39
CA HIS A 52 13.71 2.19 2.73
C HIS A 52 13.73 2.03 1.21
N LEU A 53 12.73 1.36 0.62
CA LEU A 53 12.62 1.30 -0.84
C LEU A 53 12.33 2.70 -1.41
N PRO A 54 12.96 3.08 -2.54
CA PRO A 54 12.92 4.46 -3.04
C PRO A 54 11.64 4.78 -3.82
N VAL A 55 10.48 4.27 -3.37
CA VAL A 55 9.16 4.46 -3.98
C VAL A 55 8.08 4.47 -2.90
N THR A 56 6.95 5.13 -3.18
CA THR A 56 5.76 5.03 -2.33
C THR A 56 5.14 3.64 -2.48
N LEU A 57 4.83 3.00 -1.35
CA LEU A 57 4.19 1.69 -1.27
C LEU A 57 2.95 1.85 -0.40
N THR A 58 2.08 0.84 -0.42
CA THR A 58 0.99 0.72 0.57
C THR A 58 1.34 -0.37 1.56
N LEU A 59 1.39 -0.06 2.84
CA LEU A 59 1.75 -1.01 3.90
C LEU A 59 0.50 -1.40 4.67
N ALA A 60 0.17 -2.68 4.66
CA ALA A 60 -0.98 -3.22 5.38
C ALA A 60 -0.53 -3.75 6.74
N ILE A 61 -1.10 -3.18 7.79
CA ILE A 61 -0.62 -3.36 9.17
C ILE A 61 -1.64 -4.13 9.98
N MET A 62 -1.23 -5.25 10.57
CA MET A 62 -2.10 -6.02 11.45
C MET A 62 -2.32 -5.26 12.77
N PRO A 63 -3.57 -5.20 13.26
CA PRO A 63 -3.90 -4.52 14.51
C PRO A 63 -3.48 -5.33 15.75
N PHE A 64 -3.34 -4.63 16.87
CA PHE A 64 -3.13 -5.16 18.23
C PHE A 64 -1.85 -5.98 18.45
N LEU A 65 -0.83 -5.77 17.62
CA LEU A 65 0.46 -6.42 17.74
C LEU A 65 1.50 -5.45 18.33
N PRO A 66 2.65 -5.97 18.84
CA PRO A 66 3.65 -5.19 19.54
C PRO A 66 4.14 -3.92 18.82
N SER A 67 4.22 -3.93 17.49
CA SER A 67 4.68 -2.79 16.69
C SER A 67 3.64 -2.22 15.73
N THR A 68 2.36 -2.58 15.84
CA THR A 68 1.27 -2.02 15.00
C THR A 68 1.37 -0.49 14.84
N LYS A 69 1.46 0.24 15.95
CA LYS A 69 1.51 1.72 15.92
C LYS A 69 2.84 2.24 15.41
N ALA A 70 3.94 1.62 15.84
CA ALA A 70 5.28 2.02 15.42
C ALA A 70 5.47 1.82 13.91
N ASP A 71 4.99 0.71 13.34
CA ASP A 71 5.06 0.42 11.92
C ASP A 71 4.18 1.39 11.12
N ALA A 72 3.01 1.77 11.62
CA ALA A 72 2.14 2.76 10.98
C ALA A 72 2.74 4.17 10.97
N GLU A 73 3.31 4.59 12.10
CA GLU A 73 4.03 5.86 12.22
C GLU A 73 5.28 5.89 11.35
N ASN A 74 6.03 4.78 11.28
CA ASN A 74 7.20 4.65 10.41
C ASN A 74 6.79 4.68 8.94
N ALA A 75 5.76 3.91 8.53
CA ALA A 75 5.23 3.92 7.18
C ALA A 75 4.93 5.35 6.71
N ARG A 76 4.17 6.10 7.52
CA ARG A 76 3.86 7.50 7.25
C ARG A 76 5.10 8.38 7.19
N ARG A 77 6.06 8.21 8.12
CA ARG A 77 7.31 8.98 8.17
C ARG A 77 8.20 8.75 6.94
N PHE A 78 8.18 7.55 6.38
CA PHE A 78 8.94 7.18 5.18
C PHE A 78 8.17 7.44 3.87
N GLY A 79 6.96 8.02 3.94
CA GLY A 79 6.18 8.39 2.75
C GLY A 79 5.39 7.24 2.13
N HIS A 80 5.08 6.20 2.90
CA HIS A 80 4.22 5.09 2.48
C HIS A 80 2.77 5.26 2.97
N GLU A 81 1.82 4.82 2.16
CA GLU A 81 0.41 4.75 2.53
C GLU A 81 0.16 3.62 3.53
N VAL A 82 -0.82 3.80 4.42
CA VAL A 82 -1.18 2.82 5.46
C VAL A 82 -2.60 2.32 5.24
N ILE A 83 -2.78 1.01 5.33
CA ILE A 83 -4.11 0.37 5.43
C ILE A 83 -4.13 -0.64 6.59
N VAL A 84 -5.32 -0.94 7.11
CA VAL A 84 -5.49 -2.00 8.11
C VAL A 84 -5.37 -3.36 7.42
N HIS A 85 -4.59 -4.29 7.96
CA HIS A 85 -4.56 -5.70 7.53
C HIS A 85 -5.37 -6.55 8.51
N LEU A 86 -6.67 -6.65 8.28
CA LEU A 86 -7.66 -7.18 9.22
C LEU A 86 -7.60 -8.72 9.31
N PRO A 87 -7.33 -9.31 10.48
CA PRO A 87 -7.38 -10.76 10.67
C PRO A 87 -8.75 -11.37 10.41
N MET A 88 -8.86 -12.30 9.46
CA MET A 88 -10.15 -12.90 9.08
C MET A 88 -10.08 -14.42 8.92
N GLU A 89 -11.15 -15.11 9.31
CA GLU A 89 -11.20 -16.58 9.32
C GLU A 89 -10.98 -17.20 7.92
N PRO A 90 -10.00 -18.11 7.76
CA PRO A 90 -9.83 -18.91 6.56
C PRO A 90 -10.68 -20.19 6.60
N VAL A 91 -10.86 -20.83 5.45
CA VAL A 91 -11.42 -22.19 5.37
C VAL A 91 -10.52 -23.21 6.08
N SER A 92 -9.20 -23.02 6.01
CA SER A 92 -8.20 -23.88 6.63
C SER A 92 -7.00 -23.07 7.10
N GLY A 93 -6.46 -23.40 8.27
CA GLY A 93 -5.28 -22.76 8.84
C GLY A 93 -5.18 -23.01 10.34
N LYS A 94 -4.04 -22.67 10.94
CA LYS A 94 -3.89 -22.73 12.40
C LYS A 94 -4.47 -21.46 13.02
N ALA A 95 -5.17 -21.59 14.14
CA ALA A 95 -5.68 -20.44 14.89
C ALA A 95 -4.55 -19.45 15.29
N SER A 96 -3.35 -19.96 15.53
CA SER A 96 -2.16 -19.15 15.84
C SER A 96 -1.71 -18.23 14.69
N TRP A 97 -2.18 -18.43 13.46
CA TRP A 97 -1.81 -17.60 12.31
C TRP A 97 -2.69 -16.38 12.12
N LEU A 98 -3.89 -16.36 12.71
CA LEU A 98 -4.84 -15.27 12.54
C LEU A 98 -4.33 -13.97 13.18
N GLY A 99 -3.68 -14.06 14.34
CA GLY A 99 -3.41 -12.88 15.15
C GLY A 99 -4.63 -12.45 16.00
N PRO A 100 -4.45 -11.43 16.84
CA PRO A 100 -5.48 -10.94 17.76
C PRO A 100 -6.66 -10.29 17.03
N GLY A 101 -7.84 -10.31 17.66
CA GLY A 101 -9.01 -9.58 17.15
C GLY A 101 -9.66 -10.16 15.89
N ALA A 102 -9.34 -11.39 15.50
CA ALA A 102 -9.83 -11.97 14.25
C ALA A 102 -11.35 -12.01 14.10
N ILE A 103 -11.80 -11.71 12.87
CA ILE A 103 -13.19 -11.76 12.46
C ILE A 103 -13.54 -13.19 12.08
N LEU A 104 -14.34 -13.85 12.92
CA LEU A 104 -14.81 -15.21 12.71
C LEU A 104 -16.28 -15.19 12.27
N THR A 105 -16.66 -16.11 11.38
CA THR A 105 -18.05 -16.25 10.92
C THR A 105 -18.99 -16.72 12.02
N SER A 106 -18.47 -17.19 13.15
CA SER A 106 -19.26 -17.59 14.33
C SER A 106 -19.59 -16.42 15.27
N LEU A 107 -18.99 -15.24 15.09
CA LEU A 107 -19.24 -14.07 15.92
C LEU A 107 -20.63 -13.47 15.64
N SER A 108 -21.20 -12.82 16.67
CA SER A 108 -22.39 -12.00 16.51
C SER A 108 -22.09 -10.75 15.67
N ASN A 109 -23.12 -10.10 15.16
CA ASN A 109 -22.95 -8.91 14.32
C ASN A 109 -22.27 -7.77 15.10
N GLU A 110 -22.66 -7.60 16.37
CA GLU A 110 -22.13 -6.56 17.27
C GLU A 110 -20.65 -6.79 17.56
N GLU A 111 -20.25 -8.05 17.76
CA GLU A 111 -18.85 -8.38 18.03
C GLU A 111 -17.98 -8.24 16.78
N ILE A 112 -18.48 -8.60 15.59
CA ILE A 112 -17.79 -8.32 14.31
C ILE A 112 -17.55 -6.82 14.19
N ARG A 113 -18.62 -6.03 14.32
CA ARG A 113 -18.56 -4.57 14.19
C ARG A 113 -17.57 -3.94 15.19
N SER A 114 -17.69 -4.29 16.47
CA SER A 114 -16.81 -3.84 17.55
C SER A 114 -15.34 -4.15 17.28
N ARG A 115 -15.02 -5.33 16.72
CA ARG A 115 -13.64 -5.70 16.37
C ARG A 115 -13.11 -4.91 15.19
N VAL A 116 -13.92 -4.71 14.14
CA VAL A 116 -13.51 -3.93 12.97
C VAL A 116 -13.24 -2.47 13.37
N GLU A 117 -14.14 -1.85 14.14
CA GLU A 117 -13.95 -0.48 14.63
C GLU A 117 -12.67 -0.35 15.46
N LYS A 118 -12.42 -1.26 16.41
CA LYS A 118 -11.19 -1.26 17.22
C LYS A 118 -9.94 -1.50 16.39
N ALA A 119 -10.00 -2.35 15.37
CA ALA A 119 -8.86 -2.63 14.50
C ALA A 119 -8.46 -1.39 13.71
N ILE A 120 -9.46 -0.67 13.17
CA ILE A 120 -9.25 0.62 12.49
C ILE A 120 -8.67 1.65 13.46
N ASP A 121 -9.21 1.76 14.68
CA ASP A 121 -8.75 2.74 15.66
C ASP A 121 -7.32 2.45 16.20
N ASP A 122 -6.84 1.19 16.09
CA ASP A 122 -5.51 0.80 16.57
C ASP A 122 -4.39 1.04 15.53
N VAL A 123 -4.72 1.14 14.25
CA VAL A 123 -3.79 1.41 13.14
C VAL A 123 -3.90 2.89 12.73
N PRO A 124 -3.04 3.79 13.24
CA PRO A 124 -3.12 5.21 12.89
C PRO A 124 -2.82 5.43 11.39
N TYR A 125 -3.35 6.53 10.84
CA TYR A 125 -3.17 6.93 9.44
C TYR A 125 -3.78 6.00 8.38
N ALA A 126 -4.51 4.96 8.79
CA ALA A 126 -5.13 4.05 7.84
C ALA A 126 -6.16 4.76 6.95
N VAL A 127 -6.02 4.58 5.64
CA VAL A 127 -6.93 5.14 4.62
C VAL A 127 -7.77 4.08 3.91
N GLY A 128 -7.54 2.81 4.25
CA GLY A 128 -8.25 1.66 3.70
C GLY A 128 -8.11 0.42 4.59
N VAL A 129 -8.77 -0.66 4.18
CA VAL A 129 -8.74 -1.97 4.86
C VAL A 129 -8.47 -3.08 3.84
N ASN A 130 -7.60 -4.02 4.18
CA ASN A 130 -7.39 -5.32 3.54
C ASN A 130 -7.64 -6.42 4.58
N HIS A 131 -7.69 -7.69 4.19
CA HIS A 131 -7.78 -8.85 5.08
C HIS A 131 -6.55 -9.75 5.05
N HIS A 132 -6.15 -10.19 6.23
CA HIS A 132 -5.23 -11.32 6.42
C HIS A 132 -6.01 -12.63 6.33
N MET A 133 -5.53 -13.55 5.49
CA MET A 133 -6.18 -14.85 5.20
C MET A 133 -7.62 -14.72 4.68
N GLY A 134 -8.64 -14.82 5.54
CA GLY A 134 -10.03 -14.47 5.23
C GLY A 134 -10.82 -15.36 4.27
N SER A 135 -10.27 -16.44 3.71
CA SER A 135 -10.93 -17.23 2.64
C SER A 135 -12.33 -17.78 2.97
N LYS A 136 -12.69 -17.88 4.26
CA LYS A 136 -14.05 -18.23 4.71
C LYS A 136 -14.88 -16.98 5.00
N ALA A 137 -14.33 -16.03 5.75
CA ALA A 137 -15.06 -14.82 6.15
C ALA A 137 -15.39 -13.90 4.96
N THR A 138 -14.51 -13.78 3.97
CA THR A 138 -14.73 -12.95 2.77
C THR A 138 -15.74 -13.57 1.80
N ALA A 139 -16.13 -14.83 2.01
CA ALA A 139 -17.20 -15.51 1.28
C ALA A 139 -18.55 -15.48 2.02
N ASP A 140 -18.63 -14.85 3.19
CA ASP A 140 -19.85 -14.74 4.00
C ASP A 140 -20.49 -13.35 3.85
N ASP A 141 -21.68 -13.30 3.21
CA ASP A 141 -22.43 -12.05 2.97
C ASP A 141 -22.71 -11.26 4.26
N ARG A 142 -23.01 -11.94 5.38
CA ARG A 142 -23.33 -11.27 6.66
C ARG A 142 -22.09 -10.63 7.26
N VAL A 143 -20.98 -11.36 7.27
CA VAL A 143 -19.72 -10.86 7.84
C VAL A 143 -19.21 -9.68 7.02
N MET A 144 -19.10 -9.83 5.70
CA MET A 144 -18.53 -8.79 4.85
C MET A 144 -19.41 -7.54 4.75
N ARG A 145 -20.74 -7.67 4.85
CA ARG A 145 -21.63 -6.51 4.89
C ARG A 145 -21.30 -5.61 6.09
N ILE A 146 -21.14 -6.19 7.27
CA ILE A 146 -20.81 -5.42 8.49
C ILE A 146 -19.44 -4.76 8.37
N VAL A 147 -18.44 -5.49 7.86
CA VAL A 147 -17.08 -4.95 7.64
C VAL A 147 -17.12 -3.75 6.69
N LEU A 148 -17.82 -3.87 5.55
CA LEU A 148 -17.93 -2.82 4.55
C LEU A 148 -18.79 -1.64 5.02
N GLU A 149 -19.84 -1.88 5.82
CA GLU A 149 -20.60 -0.81 6.46
C GLU A 149 -19.70 0.04 7.37
N VAL A 150 -18.86 -0.59 8.21
CA VAL A 150 -17.89 0.15 9.02
C VAL A 150 -16.89 0.90 8.15
N CYS A 151 -16.40 0.31 7.06
CA CYS A 151 -15.51 1.00 6.12
C CYS A 151 -16.18 2.24 5.52
N LYS A 152 -17.45 2.13 5.08
CA LYS A 152 -18.24 3.26 4.57
C LYS A 152 -18.33 4.39 5.58
N GLU A 153 -18.71 4.05 6.81
CA GLU A 153 -18.92 5.02 7.88
C GLU A 153 -17.62 5.73 8.31
N ARG A 154 -16.49 5.03 8.19
CA ARG A 154 -15.15 5.58 8.48
C ARG A 154 -14.51 6.25 7.26
N GLY A 155 -15.19 6.24 6.09
CA GLY A 155 -14.66 6.82 4.86
C GLY A 155 -13.43 6.10 4.31
N LEU A 156 -13.35 4.78 4.51
CA LEU A 156 -12.23 3.93 4.08
C LEU A 156 -12.60 3.11 2.85
N PHE A 157 -11.65 2.92 1.93
CA PHE A 157 -11.77 1.94 0.86
C PHE A 157 -11.46 0.51 1.35
N TYR A 158 -11.82 -0.49 0.55
CA TYR A 158 -11.49 -1.90 0.82
C TYR A 158 -10.66 -2.56 -0.30
N LEU A 159 -9.55 -3.20 0.03
CA LEU A 159 -8.78 -4.06 -0.87
C LEU A 159 -9.15 -5.53 -0.64
N ASP A 160 -9.71 -6.19 -1.65
CA ASP A 160 -9.85 -7.63 -1.66
C ASP A 160 -8.52 -8.27 -2.09
N SER A 161 -7.80 -8.89 -1.15
CA SER A 161 -6.60 -9.69 -1.44
C SER A 161 -6.82 -10.89 -2.37
N LYS A 162 -8.06 -11.27 -2.68
CA LYS A 162 -8.43 -12.40 -3.55
C LYS A 162 -7.92 -13.77 -3.08
N THR A 163 -7.91 -13.98 -1.77
CA THR A 163 -7.57 -15.28 -1.15
C THR A 163 -8.59 -16.41 -1.42
N THR A 164 -9.73 -16.08 -2.04
CA THR A 164 -10.75 -17.03 -2.48
C THR A 164 -11.48 -16.52 -3.73
N GLY A 165 -11.80 -17.42 -4.66
CA GLY A 165 -12.65 -17.11 -5.81
C GLY A 165 -14.14 -16.91 -5.46
N LYS A 166 -14.51 -17.11 -4.18
CA LYS A 166 -15.88 -16.96 -3.67
C LYS A 166 -16.12 -15.64 -2.93
N SER A 167 -15.19 -14.70 -3.03
CA SER A 167 -15.30 -13.41 -2.33
C SER A 167 -16.58 -12.68 -2.73
N VAL A 168 -17.33 -12.22 -1.72
CA VAL A 168 -18.55 -11.42 -1.90
C VAL A 168 -18.27 -9.92 -1.89
N ILE A 169 -17.01 -9.50 -1.66
CA ILE A 169 -16.59 -8.10 -1.55
C ILE A 169 -17.05 -7.28 -2.77
N PRO A 170 -16.81 -7.69 -4.04
CA PRO A 170 -17.20 -6.84 -5.17
C PRO A 170 -18.70 -6.60 -5.27
N LYS A 171 -19.52 -7.59 -4.91
CA LYS A 171 -20.98 -7.47 -4.91
C LYS A 171 -21.43 -6.47 -3.85
N LEU A 172 -20.97 -6.67 -2.60
CA LEU A 172 -21.40 -5.86 -1.46
C LEU A 172 -20.85 -4.44 -1.49
N ALA A 173 -19.60 -4.26 -1.93
CA ALA A 173 -18.98 -2.94 -2.05
C ALA A 173 -19.75 -2.05 -3.05
N ARG A 174 -20.20 -2.62 -4.19
CA ARG A 174 -21.08 -1.90 -5.12
C ARG A 174 -22.47 -1.60 -4.54
N GLU A 175 -23.05 -2.54 -3.81
CA GLU A 175 -24.36 -2.35 -3.16
C GLU A 175 -24.31 -1.25 -2.08
N LEU A 176 -23.22 -1.22 -1.32
CA LEU A 176 -23.01 -0.28 -0.21
C LEU A 176 -22.29 1.00 -0.65
N GLU A 177 -21.89 1.14 -1.91
CA GLU A 177 -21.09 2.27 -2.42
C GLU A 177 -19.79 2.49 -1.64
N VAL A 178 -19.09 1.40 -1.32
CA VAL A 178 -17.75 1.42 -0.73
C VAL A 178 -16.72 1.34 -1.85
N PRO A 179 -15.78 2.29 -1.96
CA PRO A 179 -14.69 2.17 -2.93
C PRO A 179 -13.90 0.91 -2.66
N TYR A 180 -13.60 0.14 -3.70
CA TYR A 180 -12.90 -1.13 -3.55
C TYR A 180 -11.96 -1.43 -4.70
N LEU A 181 -10.94 -2.22 -4.39
CA LEU A 181 -9.94 -2.72 -5.33
C LEU A 181 -9.77 -4.24 -5.16
N GLU A 182 -9.23 -4.90 -6.17
CA GLU A 182 -8.98 -6.34 -6.15
C GLU A 182 -7.52 -6.62 -6.52
N ASN A 183 -6.83 -7.40 -5.71
CA ASN A 183 -5.47 -7.85 -6.01
C ASN A 183 -5.43 -8.64 -7.33
N LYS A 184 -4.34 -8.49 -8.09
CA LYS A 184 -4.08 -9.27 -9.31
C LYS A 184 -3.07 -10.39 -9.09
N LEU A 185 -2.08 -10.18 -8.23
CA LEU A 185 -0.92 -11.07 -8.11
C LEU A 185 -0.35 -11.05 -6.69
N PHE A 186 0.11 -12.21 -6.22
CA PHE A 186 0.99 -12.31 -5.06
C PHE A 186 2.43 -12.57 -5.52
N PHE A 187 3.40 -11.88 -4.93
CA PHE A 187 4.82 -12.14 -5.18
C PHE A 187 5.26 -13.48 -4.60
N ASP A 188 4.70 -13.88 -3.47
CA ASP A 188 5.32 -14.83 -2.56
C ASP A 188 4.33 -15.86 -1.97
N ASP A 189 3.29 -16.22 -2.73
CA ASP A 189 2.41 -17.37 -2.41
C ASP A 189 3.19 -18.70 -2.31
N VAL A 190 4.39 -18.75 -2.92
CA VAL A 190 5.40 -19.78 -2.65
C VAL A 190 6.68 -19.13 -2.12
N TYR A 191 7.14 -19.55 -0.94
CA TYR A 191 8.17 -18.86 -0.13
C TYR A 191 9.62 -18.98 -0.66
N THR A 192 9.80 -19.27 -1.95
CA THR A 192 11.11 -19.46 -2.59
C THR A 192 11.51 -18.25 -3.41
N LEU A 193 12.80 -17.89 -3.39
CA LEU A 193 13.31 -16.77 -4.17
C LEU A 193 13.09 -16.96 -5.68
N GLN A 194 13.18 -18.20 -6.17
CA GLN A 194 12.92 -18.52 -7.56
C GLN A 194 11.47 -18.19 -7.96
N HIS A 195 10.50 -18.52 -7.10
CA HIS A 195 9.10 -18.20 -7.36
C HIS A 195 8.86 -16.70 -7.33
N ILE A 196 9.37 -16.01 -6.31
CA ILE A 196 9.24 -14.55 -6.20
C ILE A 196 9.85 -13.85 -7.42
N GLY A 197 11.01 -14.30 -7.90
CA GLY A 197 11.62 -13.78 -9.13
C GLY A 197 10.82 -14.08 -10.40
N LYS A 198 10.05 -15.18 -10.45
CA LYS A 198 9.11 -15.45 -11.56
C LYS A 198 7.91 -14.51 -11.50
N GLN A 199 7.32 -14.34 -10.32
CA GLN A 199 6.19 -13.42 -10.12
C GLN A 199 6.60 -11.97 -10.42
N ALA A 200 7.80 -11.55 -10.04
CA ALA A 200 8.32 -10.23 -10.36
C ALA A 200 8.47 -9.99 -11.88
N LYS A 201 8.91 -11.02 -12.62
CA LYS A 201 8.95 -10.96 -14.10
C LYS A 201 7.56 -10.96 -14.72
N HIS A 202 6.65 -11.77 -14.17
CA HIS A 202 5.25 -11.80 -14.61
C HIS A 202 4.59 -10.45 -14.42
N LEU A 203 4.73 -9.82 -13.26
CA LEU A 203 4.25 -8.45 -13.02
C LEU A 203 4.78 -7.47 -14.07
N SER A 204 6.07 -7.55 -14.43
CA SER A 204 6.62 -6.70 -15.49
C SER A 204 5.91 -6.87 -16.84
N HIS A 205 5.47 -8.09 -17.15
CA HIS A 205 4.71 -8.37 -18.37
C HIS A 205 3.25 -7.88 -18.27
N GLU A 206 2.60 -8.03 -17.13
CA GLU A 206 1.23 -7.52 -16.89
C GLU A 206 1.15 -6.00 -17.08
N LEU A 207 2.21 -5.27 -16.72
CA LEU A 207 2.31 -3.82 -16.98
C LEU A 207 2.32 -3.46 -18.47
N ASP A 208 2.65 -4.39 -19.36
CA ASP A 208 2.56 -4.14 -20.81
C ASP A 208 1.10 -4.19 -21.30
N GLU A 209 0.20 -4.85 -20.58
CA GLU A 209 -1.18 -5.14 -21.02
C GLU A 209 -2.25 -4.38 -20.24
N SER A 210 -1.98 -4.00 -18.99
CA SER A 210 -2.95 -3.34 -18.10
C SER A 210 -2.65 -1.87 -17.86
N GLU A 211 -3.69 -1.04 -17.71
CA GLU A 211 -3.55 0.37 -17.34
C GLU A 211 -3.27 0.54 -15.84
N SER A 212 -3.79 -0.34 -14.99
CA SER A 212 -3.58 -0.32 -13.54
C SER A 212 -3.37 -1.73 -13.01
N THR A 213 -2.34 -1.95 -12.20
CA THR A 213 -2.04 -3.26 -11.61
C THR A 213 -1.79 -3.15 -10.11
N ILE A 214 -2.26 -4.14 -9.35
CA ILE A 214 -2.01 -4.29 -7.92
C ILE A 214 -1.26 -5.59 -7.69
N ALA A 215 -0.17 -5.54 -6.93
CA ALA A 215 0.57 -6.72 -6.51
C ALA A 215 0.82 -6.69 -5.00
N ILE A 216 0.63 -7.84 -4.34
CA ILE A 216 0.83 -8.01 -2.90
C ILE A 216 2.09 -8.85 -2.63
N GLY A 217 2.93 -8.40 -1.71
CA GLY A 217 3.99 -9.20 -1.07
C GLY A 217 3.87 -9.14 0.44
N HIS A 218 4.68 -9.91 1.17
CA HIS A 218 4.61 -9.95 2.63
C HIS A 218 5.98 -9.69 3.27
N VAL A 219 5.96 -9.09 4.47
CA VAL A 219 7.10 -9.16 5.41
C VAL A 219 7.15 -10.53 6.11
N GLY A 220 8.07 -10.72 7.05
CA GLY A 220 8.14 -11.94 7.86
C GLY A 220 8.98 -13.03 7.21
N VAL A 221 8.38 -14.20 6.94
CA VAL A 221 9.13 -15.37 6.43
C VAL A 221 9.75 -15.11 5.05
N THR A 222 9.04 -14.36 4.22
CA THR A 222 9.42 -13.99 2.85
C THR A 222 9.96 -12.57 2.74
N GLY A 223 9.79 -11.73 3.76
CA GLY A 223 10.11 -10.29 3.74
C GLY A 223 11.47 -9.93 3.14
N MET A 224 12.55 -10.55 3.60
CA MET A 224 13.89 -10.27 3.03
C MET A 224 13.98 -10.61 1.53
N LYS A 225 13.30 -11.66 1.08
CA LYS A 225 13.31 -12.07 -0.33
C LYS A 225 12.49 -11.10 -1.17
N VAL A 226 11.31 -10.70 -0.67
CA VAL A 226 10.46 -9.69 -1.31
C VAL A 226 11.20 -8.37 -1.43
N ALA A 227 11.81 -7.86 -0.34
CA ALA A 227 12.57 -6.62 -0.35
C ALA A 227 13.74 -6.63 -1.35
N VAL A 228 14.51 -7.72 -1.41
CA VAL A 228 15.60 -7.87 -2.40
C VAL A 228 15.05 -7.86 -3.82
N MET A 229 13.95 -8.57 -4.08
CA MET A 229 13.35 -8.62 -5.43
C MET A 229 12.73 -7.29 -5.84
N LEU A 230 12.03 -6.60 -4.94
CA LEU A 230 11.50 -5.27 -5.22
C LEU A 230 12.62 -4.27 -5.50
N LYS A 231 13.71 -4.28 -4.72
CA LYS A 231 14.87 -3.42 -4.97
C LYS A 231 15.48 -3.65 -6.36
N GLU A 232 15.47 -4.89 -6.85
CA GLU A 232 15.96 -5.22 -8.20
C GLU A 232 14.99 -4.79 -9.31
N PHE A 233 13.68 -4.97 -9.10
CA PHE A 233 12.68 -4.80 -10.16
C PHE A 233 12.01 -3.42 -10.20
N ILE A 234 12.02 -2.64 -9.13
CA ILE A 234 11.45 -1.27 -9.11
C ILE A 234 11.96 -0.42 -10.29
N PRO A 235 13.28 -0.32 -10.57
CA PRO A 235 13.77 0.46 -11.72
C PRO A 235 13.31 -0.06 -13.10
N LEU A 236 12.81 -1.30 -13.17
CA LEU A 236 12.23 -1.87 -14.38
C LEU A 236 10.74 -1.56 -14.49
N TYR A 237 10.03 -1.57 -13.35
CA TYR A 237 8.62 -1.20 -13.28
C TYR A 237 8.42 0.30 -13.57
N GLU A 238 9.27 1.17 -13.03
CA GLU A 238 9.21 2.62 -13.25
C GLU A 238 9.41 3.04 -14.72
N LYS A 239 9.98 2.16 -15.55
CA LYS A 239 10.07 2.40 -17.01
C LYS A 239 8.76 2.12 -17.74
N LYS A 240 7.82 1.47 -17.09
CA LYS A 240 6.56 0.98 -17.67
C LYS A 240 5.33 1.65 -17.05
N ALA A 241 5.36 1.92 -15.75
CA ALA A 241 4.26 2.45 -14.98
C ALA A 241 4.75 3.37 -13.86
N SER A 242 3.90 4.31 -13.45
CA SER A 242 4.09 5.08 -12.23
C SER A 242 3.78 4.19 -11.04
N ILE A 243 4.71 4.07 -10.08
CA ILE A 243 4.43 3.38 -8.81
C ILE A 243 3.74 4.37 -7.88
N VAL A 244 2.51 4.04 -7.47
CA VAL A 244 1.60 4.92 -6.73
C VAL A 244 1.06 4.24 -5.48
N PRO A 245 0.61 4.98 -4.45
CA PRO A 245 -0.19 4.42 -3.38
C PRO A 245 -1.50 3.83 -3.91
N LEU A 246 -2.13 2.97 -3.12
CA LEU A 246 -3.29 2.21 -3.55
C LEU A 246 -4.52 3.10 -3.74
N SER A 247 -4.65 4.16 -2.94
CA SER A 247 -5.74 5.15 -3.08
C SER A 247 -5.77 5.87 -4.43
N ASP A 248 -4.61 6.10 -5.06
CA ASP A 248 -4.53 6.75 -6.38
C ASP A 248 -5.22 5.94 -7.49
N LEU A 249 -5.34 4.62 -7.31
CA LEU A 249 -6.05 3.74 -8.26
C LEU A 249 -7.59 3.84 -8.15
N ILE A 250 -8.11 4.63 -7.20
CA ILE A 250 -9.55 4.80 -6.96
C ILE A 250 -9.99 6.16 -7.49
N PRO A 251 -10.75 6.22 -8.60
CA PRO A 251 -11.25 7.47 -9.13
C PRO A 251 -12.09 8.23 -8.09
N GLU A 252 -11.85 9.54 -7.97
CA GLU A 252 -12.61 10.46 -7.10
C GLU A 252 -12.48 10.19 -5.58
N TYR A 253 -11.58 9.30 -5.17
CA TYR A 253 -11.27 9.10 -3.75
C TYR A 253 -10.29 10.17 -3.27
N HIS A 254 -10.83 11.18 -2.61
CA HIS A 254 -10.02 12.24 -2.01
C HIS A 254 -9.72 11.89 -0.54
N LEU A 255 -8.44 11.74 -0.23
CA LEU A 255 -7.99 11.65 1.16
C LEU A 255 -8.43 12.93 1.90
N ILE A 256 -9.08 12.76 3.05
CA ILE A 256 -9.50 13.90 3.89
C ILE A 256 -8.27 14.65 4.45
N ASP A 257 -7.08 14.02 4.41
CA ASP A 257 -5.78 14.60 4.72
C ASP A 257 -4.79 14.29 3.58
N GLU A 258 -4.55 15.27 2.70
CA GLU A 258 -3.61 15.16 1.57
C GLU A 258 -2.14 15.23 1.99
N SER A 259 -1.83 15.44 3.27
CA SER A 259 -0.48 15.82 3.70
C SER A 259 0.48 14.64 3.91
N MET A 260 0.56 13.68 2.98
CA MET A 260 1.70 12.76 2.93
C MET A 260 3.01 13.57 2.93
N PRO A 261 4.00 13.22 3.78
CA PRO A 261 5.15 14.09 4.02
C PRO A 261 6.12 14.10 2.84
#